data_AF-A0A8S4A845-F1
#
_entry.id   AF-A0A8S4A845-F1
#
_cell.length_a   1.000
_cell.length_b   1.000
_cell.length_c   1.000
_cell.angle_alpha   90.00
_cell.angle_beta   90.00
_cell.angle_gamma   90.00
#
_symmetry.space_group_name_H-M   'P 1'
#
loop_
_entity.id
_entity.type
_entity.pdbx_description
1 polymer ?
#
loop_
_entity_poly.entity_id
_entity_poly.type
_entity_poly.pdbx_seq_one_letter_code
_entity_poly.pdbx_strand_id
1 'polypeptide(L)'
;MASEIQSYFVGIYIVLFCCIPITSSFLLDDRKVNCPNPASHCLNETYNMVFENLGCLGCQTGCQPGYIMTANPRYFVSGNGTDGSYTYEGLAIPRSKNVSEPQWLCFAGTTCPFGYFLSKIGSFDSCAYCGEGCMTCQSYDNCDNCVLGYWVTHNTGTSVSASTCTNSGVLCPQPRDGWHCKHQVYARAVVGCSGCVICEDGYLPTSNPNYRRSADKVTSTYSYMGLQIPGSIDITEGRYTCIKGNTCPAGFSNVTRNGLQLCE
;
A
#
# COMPACT_ATOMS: atom_id res chain seq x y z
N MET A 1 -56.52 -71.88 -0.50
CA MET A 1 -55.29 -71.86 0.33
C MET A 1 -54.55 -70.59 -0.03
N ALA A 2 -54.66 -69.58 0.83
CA ALA A 2 -54.12 -68.25 0.60
C ALA A 2 -52.60 -68.25 0.87
N SER A 3 -51.82 -67.80 -0.10
CA SER A 3 -50.37 -67.58 0.07
C SER A 3 -50.14 -66.14 0.55
N GLU A 4 -49.54 -66.01 1.72
CA GLU A 4 -49.10 -64.74 2.29
C GLU A 4 -48.04 -64.08 1.39
N ILE A 5 -48.26 -62.82 1.05
CA ILE A 5 -47.25 -61.94 0.45
C ILE A 5 -46.57 -61.23 1.62
N GLN A 6 -45.37 -61.67 1.98
CA GLN A 6 -44.50 -60.92 2.89
C GLN A 6 -43.79 -59.80 2.12
N SER A 7 -44.23 -58.57 2.37
CA SER A 7 -43.57 -57.33 1.95
C SER A 7 -42.28 -57.11 2.73
N TYR A 8 -41.13 -57.10 2.04
CA TYR A 8 -39.88 -56.62 2.62
C TYR A 8 -39.86 -55.09 2.57
N PHE A 9 -39.96 -54.46 3.74
CA PHE A 9 -39.73 -53.03 3.93
C PHE A 9 -38.25 -52.71 3.64
N VAL A 10 -38.01 -51.95 2.57
CA VAL A 10 -36.73 -51.25 2.36
C VAL A 10 -36.68 -50.11 3.36
N GLY A 11 -35.92 -50.30 4.44
CA GLY A 11 -35.61 -49.23 5.39
C GLY A 11 -34.80 -48.14 4.70
N ILE A 12 -35.46 -47.02 4.39
CA ILE A 12 -34.82 -45.77 3.99
C ILE A 12 -34.07 -45.26 5.23
N TYR A 13 -32.75 -45.46 5.28
CA TYR A 13 -31.89 -44.74 6.19
C TYR A 13 -31.82 -43.29 5.72
N ILE A 14 -32.67 -42.44 6.30
CA ILE A 14 -32.54 -40.99 6.21
C ILE A 14 -31.30 -40.62 7.03
N VAL A 15 -30.16 -40.51 6.35
CA VAL A 15 -28.97 -39.86 6.91
C VAL A 15 -29.30 -38.38 7.00
N LEU A 16 -29.82 -37.96 8.15
CA LEU A 16 -29.86 -36.56 8.54
C LEU A 16 -28.40 -36.09 8.62
N PHE A 17 -27.91 -35.44 7.56
CA PHE A 17 -26.79 -34.53 7.64
C PHE A 17 -27.22 -33.40 8.57
N CYS A 18 -26.92 -33.56 9.85
CA CYS A 18 -27.00 -32.48 10.81
C CYS A 18 -26.06 -31.39 10.29
N CYS A 19 -26.64 -30.27 9.85
CA CYS A 19 -25.93 -29.03 9.61
C CYS A 19 -25.18 -28.69 10.89
N ILE A 20 -23.89 -29.02 10.96
CA ILE A 20 -23.00 -28.37 11.89
C ILE A 20 -22.79 -26.98 11.26
N PRO A 21 -23.34 -25.90 11.84
CA PRO A 21 -22.83 -24.60 11.48
C PRO A 21 -21.37 -24.62 11.91
N ILE A 22 -20.46 -24.65 10.94
CA ILE A 22 -19.07 -24.26 11.15
C ILE A 22 -19.14 -22.76 11.45
N THR A 23 -19.53 -22.42 12.67
CA THR A 23 -19.32 -21.08 13.18
C THR A 23 -17.82 -20.92 13.28
N SER A 24 -17.27 -19.87 12.67
CA SER A 24 -15.85 -19.51 12.64
C SER A 24 -15.28 -19.18 14.03
N SER A 25 -15.84 -19.76 15.09
CA SER A 25 -15.59 -19.54 16.51
C SER A 25 -14.18 -19.95 16.93
N PHE A 26 -13.45 -20.72 16.12
CA PHE A 26 -12.07 -21.11 16.43
C PHE A 26 -11.09 -19.93 16.40
N LEU A 27 -11.46 -18.81 15.76
CA LEU A 27 -10.62 -17.61 15.68
C LEU A 27 -10.81 -16.64 16.85
N LEU A 28 -11.89 -16.79 17.63
CA LEU A 28 -12.28 -15.82 18.66
C LEU A 28 -12.07 -16.41 20.07
N ASP A 29 -10.91 -17.04 20.30
CA ASP A 29 -10.55 -17.59 21.62
C ASP A 29 -10.56 -16.49 22.69
N ASP A 30 -10.96 -16.85 23.91
CA ASP A 30 -11.58 -15.98 24.94
C ASP A 30 -10.74 -14.78 25.42
N ARG A 31 -9.45 -14.70 25.05
CA ARG A 31 -8.55 -13.63 25.49
C ARG A 31 -8.50 -12.49 24.47
N LYS A 32 -9.30 -11.46 24.74
CA LYS A 32 -9.33 -10.21 23.95
C LYS A 32 -8.13 -9.33 24.28
N VAL A 33 -7.17 -9.26 23.36
CA VAL A 33 -6.03 -8.34 23.46
C VAL A 33 -6.18 -7.28 22.36
N ASN A 34 -6.16 -6.00 22.71
CA ASN A 34 -6.30 -4.92 21.73
C ASN A 34 -5.04 -4.80 20.86
N CYS A 35 -5.24 -4.47 19.58
CA CYS A 35 -4.12 -4.02 18.75
C CYS A 35 -3.56 -2.70 19.27
N PRO A 36 -2.23 -2.52 19.34
CA PRO A 36 -1.60 -1.24 19.65
C PRO A 36 -2.03 -0.11 18.72
N ASN A 37 -2.10 -0.40 17.42
CA ASN A 37 -2.54 0.53 16.38
C ASN A 37 -3.73 -0.11 15.63
N PRO A 38 -4.97 0.01 16.16
CA PRO A 38 -6.14 -0.58 15.51
C PRO A 38 -6.40 0.08 14.16
N ALA A 39 -6.95 -0.69 13.22
CA ALA A 39 -7.38 -0.14 11.94
C ALA A 39 -8.64 0.71 12.15
N SER A 40 -8.76 1.81 11.40
CA SER A 40 -9.93 2.68 11.41
C SER A 40 -10.88 2.35 10.24
N HIS A 41 -12.14 2.77 10.36
CA HIS A 41 -13.17 2.67 9.31
C HIS A 41 -13.50 1.24 8.86
N CYS A 42 -13.24 0.26 9.73
CA CYS A 42 -13.69 -1.11 9.52
C CYS A 42 -15.22 -1.18 9.55
N LEU A 43 -15.81 -2.05 8.73
CA LEU A 43 -17.24 -2.35 8.79
C LEU A 43 -17.63 -2.97 10.15
N ASN A 44 -16.75 -3.81 10.69
CA ASN A 44 -16.87 -4.37 12.02
C ASN A 44 -15.51 -4.32 12.74
N GLU A 45 -15.49 -3.71 13.93
CA GLU A 45 -14.27 -3.52 14.72
C GLU A 45 -13.92 -4.75 15.59
N THR A 46 -14.74 -5.81 15.60
CA THR A 46 -14.45 -7.06 16.34
C THR A 46 -13.06 -7.62 16.05
N TYR A 47 -12.52 -7.38 14.85
CA TYR A 47 -11.23 -7.90 14.42
C TYR A 47 -10.04 -6.94 14.65
N ASN A 48 -10.27 -5.77 15.28
CA ASN A 48 -9.22 -4.88 15.78
C ASN A 48 -8.60 -5.42 17.09
N MET A 49 -8.29 -6.70 17.10
CA MET A 49 -7.68 -7.41 18.21
C MET A 49 -6.47 -8.21 17.72
N VAL A 50 -5.59 -8.52 18.67
CA VAL A 50 -4.51 -9.48 18.49
C VAL A 50 -5.04 -10.88 18.76
N PHE A 51 -4.89 -11.75 17.77
CA PHE A 51 -5.25 -13.15 17.86
C PHE A 51 -3.99 -14.02 17.91
N GLU A 52 -4.03 -15.08 18.71
CA GLU A 52 -2.92 -16.03 18.76
C GLU A 52 -2.66 -16.61 17.36
N ASN A 53 -1.39 -16.84 17.02
CA ASN A 53 -0.94 -17.30 15.69
C ASN A 53 -1.19 -16.34 14.51
N LEU A 54 -1.92 -15.24 14.72
CA LEU A 54 -2.30 -14.31 13.67
C LEU A 54 -1.81 -12.88 13.93
N GLY A 55 -1.59 -12.43 15.15
CA GLY A 55 -1.26 -11.03 15.40
C GLY A 55 -2.49 -10.11 15.20
N CYS A 56 -2.28 -8.85 14.80
CA CYS A 56 -3.36 -7.89 14.65
C CYS A 56 -4.08 -8.01 13.29
N LEU A 57 -5.39 -8.26 13.28
CA LEU A 57 -6.12 -8.57 12.05
C LEU A 57 -6.72 -7.35 11.33
N GLY A 58 -7.24 -6.36 12.04
CA GLY A 58 -7.84 -5.17 11.43
C GLY A 58 -9.18 -5.44 10.73
N CYS A 59 -9.44 -4.79 9.60
CA CYS A 59 -10.75 -4.77 8.93
C CYS A 59 -11.11 -6.04 8.12
N GLN A 60 -11.18 -7.21 8.78
CA GLN A 60 -11.42 -8.52 8.13
C GLN A 60 -12.74 -8.62 7.35
N THR A 61 -13.79 -7.91 7.77
CA THR A 61 -15.12 -7.97 7.13
C THR A 61 -15.37 -6.85 6.13
N GLY A 62 -14.31 -6.12 5.74
CA GLY A 62 -14.40 -4.97 4.84
C GLY A 62 -14.50 -3.64 5.59
N CYS A 63 -14.78 -2.59 4.80
CA CYS A 63 -14.73 -1.19 5.23
C CYS A 63 -16.13 -0.55 5.28
N GLN A 64 -16.24 0.57 6.00
CA GLN A 64 -17.42 1.43 5.99
C GLN A 64 -17.65 2.05 4.59
N PRO A 65 -18.89 2.48 4.27
CA PRO A 65 -19.16 3.19 3.02
C PRO A 65 -18.24 4.38 2.81
N GLY A 66 -17.70 4.53 1.59
CA GLY A 66 -16.73 5.58 1.25
C GLY A 66 -15.27 5.21 1.52
N TYR A 67 -14.99 3.95 1.87
CA TYR A 67 -13.64 3.42 2.06
C TYR A 67 -13.43 2.12 1.28
N ILE A 68 -12.17 1.83 0.92
CA ILE A 68 -11.78 0.62 0.19
C ILE A 68 -10.72 -0.18 0.96
N MET A 69 -10.86 -1.50 0.96
CA MET A 69 -10.03 -2.42 1.75
C MET A 69 -8.65 -2.63 1.12
N THR A 70 -7.60 -2.79 1.92
CA THR A 70 -6.26 -3.14 1.44
C THR A 70 -5.49 -4.00 2.44
N ALA A 71 -4.60 -4.86 1.93
CA ALA A 71 -3.64 -5.56 2.76
C ALA A 71 -2.52 -4.60 3.19
N ASN A 72 -2.19 -4.57 4.48
CA ASN A 72 -1.06 -3.80 4.99
C ASN A 72 0.26 -4.53 4.68
N PRO A 73 1.14 -3.99 3.83
CA PRO A 73 2.41 -4.64 3.50
C PRO A 73 3.34 -4.78 4.72
N ARG A 74 3.15 -3.99 5.79
CA ARG A 74 3.96 -4.03 7.01
C ARG A 74 3.55 -5.11 8.02
N TYR A 75 2.39 -5.73 7.80
CA TYR A 75 1.88 -6.74 8.72
C TYR A 75 2.71 -8.03 8.68
N PHE A 76 3.25 -8.37 7.51
CA PHE A 76 4.22 -9.46 7.38
C PHE A 76 5.63 -8.91 7.50
N VAL A 77 6.43 -9.48 8.40
CA VAL A 77 7.84 -9.10 8.55
C VAL A 77 8.66 -9.86 7.52
N SER A 78 9.03 -9.18 6.43
CA SER A 78 9.96 -9.71 5.43
C SER A 78 11.40 -9.59 5.94
N GLY A 79 11.80 -10.45 6.87
CA GLY A 79 13.17 -10.46 7.42
C GLY A 79 13.74 -11.87 7.57
N ASN A 80 15.08 -11.97 7.60
CA ASN A 80 15.77 -13.21 7.95
C ASN A 80 15.47 -13.57 9.42
N GLY A 81 14.89 -14.74 9.66
CA GLY A 81 14.52 -15.22 11.00
C GLY A 81 13.03 -15.16 11.29
N THR A 82 12.22 -15.83 10.46
CA THR A 82 10.76 -16.01 10.67
C THR A 82 10.42 -17.21 11.55
N ASP A 83 11.42 -17.97 11.98
CA ASP A 83 11.22 -19.19 12.76
C ASP A 83 10.90 -18.90 14.23
N GLY A 84 9.96 -19.66 14.78
CA GLY A 84 9.52 -19.54 16.16
C GLY A 84 8.52 -18.41 16.42
N SER A 85 8.29 -18.12 17.69
CA SER A 85 7.32 -17.14 18.17
C SER A 85 7.92 -16.17 19.18
N TYR A 86 7.23 -15.06 19.40
CA TYR A 86 7.42 -14.15 20.51
C TYR A 86 6.12 -14.06 21.31
N THR A 87 6.22 -13.69 22.58
CA THR A 87 5.03 -13.52 23.43
C THR A 87 4.62 -12.05 23.45
N TYR A 88 3.35 -11.79 23.20
CA TYR A 88 2.73 -10.46 23.34
C TYR A 88 1.49 -10.58 24.21
N GLU A 89 1.47 -9.87 25.35
CA GLU A 89 0.34 -9.90 26.30
C GLU A 89 -0.11 -11.34 26.64
N GLY A 90 0.85 -12.26 26.74
CA GLY A 90 0.62 -13.68 27.03
C GLY A 90 0.08 -14.54 25.88
N LEU A 91 0.03 -14.02 24.65
CA LEU A 91 -0.28 -14.77 23.42
C LEU A 91 1.02 -15.13 22.68
N ALA A 92 1.10 -16.34 22.11
CA ALA A 92 2.21 -16.74 21.26
C ALA A 92 2.00 -16.26 19.81
N ILE A 93 2.84 -15.33 19.35
CA ILE A 93 2.76 -14.75 18.02
C ILE A 93 3.94 -15.21 17.17
N PRO A 94 3.71 -15.82 15.99
CA PRO A 94 4.76 -16.17 15.06
C PRO A 94 5.58 -14.94 14.66
N ARG A 95 6.90 -15.07 14.56
CA ARG A 95 7.78 -13.96 14.17
C ARG A 95 7.51 -13.41 12.76
N SER A 96 6.83 -14.19 11.93
CA SER A 96 6.34 -13.76 10.61
C SER A 96 5.16 -12.78 10.66
N LYS A 97 4.57 -12.54 11.84
CA LYS A 97 3.38 -11.70 12.05
C LYS A 97 3.70 -10.50 12.93
N ASN A 98 3.14 -9.36 12.57
CA ASN A 98 3.27 -8.12 13.32
C ASN A 98 2.03 -7.87 14.18
N VAL A 99 2.22 -7.59 15.48
CA VAL A 99 1.13 -7.12 16.36
C VAL A 99 0.92 -5.62 16.29
N SER A 100 1.96 -4.85 15.94
CA SER A 100 1.93 -3.38 15.94
C SER A 100 1.22 -2.79 14.73
N GLU A 101 1.00 -3.58 13.68
CA GLU A 101 0.39 -3.15 12.42
C GLU A 101 -0.75 -4.11 12.09
N PRO A 102 -1.97 -3.64 11.77
CA PRO A 102 -3.09 -4.51 11.41
C PRO A 102 -2.89 -5.11 10.02
N GLN A 103 -3.38 -6.34 9.81
CA GLN A 103 -3.33 -7.01 8.50
C GLN A 103 -4.13 -6.27 7.43
N TRP A 104 -5.35 -5.84 7.77
CA TRP A 104 -6.24 -5.16 6.83
C TRP A 104 -6.51 -3.73 7.26
N LEU A 105 -6.40 -2.82 6.30
CA LEU A 105 -6.66 -1.40 6.44
C LEU A 105 -7.77 -0.96 5.49
N CYS A 106 -8.30 0.23 5.75
CA CYS A 106 -9.28 0.90 4.91
C CYS A 106 -8.72 2.25 4.45
N PHE A 107 -8.58 2.43 3.14
CA PHE A 107 -8.26 3.73 2.55
C PHE A 107 -9.52 4.55 2.35
N ALA A 108 -9.41 5.86 2.52
CA ALA A 108 -10.49 6.77 2.17
C ALA A 108 -10.73 6.77 0.65
N GLY A 109 -11.99 6.79 0.25
CA GLY A 109 -12.44 6.73 -1.14
C GLY A 109 -12.80 5.30 -1.60
N THR A 110 -13.34 5.23 -2.82
CA THR A 110 -13.71 3.97 -3.48
C THR A 110 -12.74 3.59 -4.60
N THR A 111 -11.69 4.37 -4.79
CA THR A 111 -10.65 4.16 -5.80
C THR A 111 -9.33 3.85 -5.12
N CYS A 112 -8.52 2.99 -5.76
CA CYS A 112 -7.23 2.65 -5.19
C CYS A 112 -6.28 3.84 -5.22
N PRO A 113 -5.57 4.10 -4.11
CA PRO A 113 -4.55 5.12 -4.11
C PRO A 113 -3.38 4.68 -4.98
N PHE A 114 -2.53 5.66 -5.28
CA PHE A 114 -1.27 5.45 -5.96
C PHE A 114 -0.41 4.36 -5.29
N GLY A 115 0.29 3.55 -6.09
CA GLY A 115 1.03 2.37 -5.62
C GLY A 115 0.16 1.15 -5.34
N TYR A 116 -1.13 1.21 -5.69
CA TYR A 116 -2.08 0.10 -5.59
C TYR A 116 -2.90 -0.05 -6.88
N PHE A 117 -3.39 -1.27 -7.11
CA PHE A 117 -4.33 -1.59 -8.19
C PHE A 117 -5.59 -2.25 -7.65
N LEU A 118 -6.68 -2.11 -8.39
CA LEU A 118 -7.95 -2.73 -8.04
C LEU A 118 -7.85 -4.26 -8.14
N SER A 119 -8.22 -4.94 -7.07
CA SER A 119 -8.20 -6.39 -6.92
C SER A 119 -9.45 -6.83 -6.14
N LYS A 120 -9.59 -8.13 -5.91
CA LYS A 120 -10.68 -8.71 -5.12
C LYS A 120 -10.18 -9.62 -4.03
N ILE A 121 -10.83 -9.55 -2.87
CA ILE A 121 -10.66 -10.50 -1.76
C ILE A 121 -12.04 -11.12 -1.51
N GLY A 122 -12.22 -12.35 -1.98
CA GLY A 122 -13.55 -12.97 -2.00
C GLY A 122 -14.51 -12.13 -2.85
N SER A 123 -15.56 -11.59 -2.22
CA SER A 123 -16.56 -10.73 -2.86
C SER A 123 -16.29 -9.23 -2.72
N PHE A 124 -15.26 -8.81 -1.98
CA PHE A 124 -14.98 -7.40 -1.71
C PHE A 124 -13.98 -6.82 -2.72
N ASP A 125 -14.29 -5.63 -3.22
CA ASP A 125 -13.32 -4.82 -3.95
C ASP A 125 -12.22 -4.35 -2.97
N SER A 126 -10.98 -4.42 -3.43
CA SER A 126 -9.80 -4.16 -2.61
C SER A 126 -8.67 -3.56 -3.43
N CYS A 127 -7.72 -2.97 -2.75
CA CYS A 127 -6.52 -2.41 -3.34
C CYS A 127 -5.34 -3.29 -2.98
N ALA A 128 -4.76 -3.94 -3.99
CA ALA A 128 -3.53 -4.71 -3.85
C ALA A 128 -2.33 -3.80 -4.07
N TYR A 129 -1.31 -3.93 -3.22
CA TYR A 129 -0.11 -3.13 -3.30
C TYR A 129 0.78 -3.59 -4.46
N CYS A 130 1.29 -2.64 -5.24
CA CYS A 130 2.22 -2.91 -6.34
C CYS A 130 3.58 -2.22 -6.19
N GLY A 131 3.76 -1.41 -5.14
CA GLY A 131 5.03 -0.76 -4.81
C GLY A 131 4.91 0.75 -4.67
N GLU A 132 5.64 1.28 -3.69
CA GLU A 132 5.79 2.72 -3.48
C GLU A 132 6.39 3.35 -4.73
N GLY A 133 5.86 4.51 -5.11
CA GLY A 133 6.36 5.23 -6.28
C GLY A 133 5.79 4.73 -7.61
N CYS A 134 4.90 3.74 -7.63
CA CYS A 134 4.27 3.25 -8.86
C CYS A 134 3.00 4.02 -9.27
N MET A 135 3.01 4.64 -10.46
CA MET A 135 1.86 5.38 -11.04
C MET A 135 0.78 4.46 -11.58
N THR A 136 1.19 3.39 -12.26
CA THR A 136 0.28 2.48 -12.93
C THR A 136 0.81 1.06 -12.80
N CYS A 137 -0.05 0.17 -12.31
CA CYS A 137 0.24 -1.25 -12.16
C CYS A 137 -1.06 -2.04 -12.33
N GLN A 138 -0.92 -3.29 -12.78
CA GLN A 138 -2.06 -4.21 -13.01
C GLN A 138 -1.91 -5.53 -12.25
N SER A 139 -0.75 -5.75 -11.62
CA SER A 139 -0.48 -6.93 -10.79
C SER A 139 0.60 -6.59 -9.76
N TYR A 140 0.82 -7.51 -8.82
CA TYR A 140 1.95 -7.45 -7.89
C TYR A 140 3.26 -7.32 -8.65
N ASP A 141 4.16 -6.47 -8.13
CA ASP A 141 5.50 -6.19 -8.65
C ASP A 141 5.55 -5.98 -10.17
N ASN A 142 4.55 -5.29 -10.73
CA ASN A 142 4.47 -4.99 -12.16
C ASN A 142 4.09 -3.52 -12.35
N CYS A 143 5.07 -2.67 -12.08
CA CYS A 143 4.95 -1.24 -12.28
C CYS A 143 5.42 -0.83 -13.69
N ASP A 144 4.55 -0.16 -14.43
CA ASP A 144 4.88 0.36 -15.77
C ASP A 144 5.64 1.68 -15.70
N ASN A 145 5.24 2.56 -14.77
CA ASN A 145 5.75 3.92 -14.66
C ASN A 145 5.92 4.34 -13.21
N CYS A 146 7.05 4.97 -12.89
CA CYS A 146 7.31 5.50 -11.57
C CYS A 146 7.11 7.03 -11.49
N VAL A 147 6.73 7.54 -10.32
CA VAL A 147 6.78 8.98 -10.04
C VAL A 147 8.20 9.49 -10.05
N LEU A 148 8.34 10.81 -10.20
CA LEU A 148 9.64 11.45 -10.20
C LEU A 148 10.42 11.16 -8.90
N GLY A 149 11.73 10.96 -9.04
CA GLY A 149 12.62 10.54 -7.96
C GLY A 149 12.77 9.01 -7.84
N TYR A 150 11.86 8.25 -8.43
CA TYR A 150 11.92 6.79 -8.52
C TYR A 150 12.31 6.39 -9.95
N TRP A 151 12.76 5.15 -10.12
CA TRP A 151 13.01 4.57 -11.42
C TRP A 151 12.59 3.10 -11.45
N VAL A 152 12.14 2.65 -12.61
CA VAL A 152 11.77 1.26 -12.82
C VAL A 152 13.03 0.41 -12.78
N THR A 153 13.02 -0.61 -11.94
CA THR A 153 14.01 -1.68 -11.90
C THR A 153 13.32 -2.99 -12.24
N HIS A 154 13.86 -3.72 -13.22
CA HIS A 154 13.37 -5.02 -13.62
C HIS A 154 14.14 -6.11 -12.88
N ASN A 155 13.42 -6.96 -12.14
CA ASN A 155 13.98 -8.12 -11.47
C ASN A 155 13.94 -9.31 -12.44
N THR A 156 15.11 -9.72 -12.92
CA THR A 156 15.26 -10.82 -13.90
C THR A 156 15.43 -12.20 -13.25
N GLY A 157 15.26 -12.31 -11.93
CA GLY A 157 15.54 -13.53 -11.14
C GLY A 157 14.37 -14.50 -10.96
N THR A 158 13.16 -14.14 -11.40
CA THR A 158 11.95 -14.98 -11.28
C THR A 158 11.41 -15.33 -12.67
N SER A 159 10.72 -16.47 -12.80
CA SER A 159 10.05 -16.91 -14.03
C SER A 159 8.96 -15.96 -14.53
N VAL A 160 8.65 -14.92 -13.74
CA VAL A 160 7.79 -13.79 -14.07
C VAL A 160 8.65 -12.53 -14.06
N SER A 161 8.60 -11.75 -15.14
CA SER A 161 9.18 -10.40 -15.20
C SER A 161 8.49 -9.52 -14.16
N ALA A 162 9.20 -9.13 -13.11
CA ALA A 162 8.73 -8.18 -12.12
C ALA A 162 9.40 -6.81 -12.33
N SER A 163 8.64 -5.73 -12.31
CA SER A 163 9.11 -4.34 -12.36
C SER A 163 8.66 -3.59 -11.12
N THR A 164 9.61 -2.97 -10.42
CA THR A 164 9.33 -2.20 -9.20
C THR A 164 9.93 -0.80 -9.30
N CYS A 165 9.36 0.14 -8.56
CA CYS A 165 9.91 1.48 -8.45
C CYS A 165 10.92 1.52 -7.31
N THR A 166 12.19 1.70 -7.68
CA THR A 166 13.30 1.86 -6.74
C THR A 166 13.64 3.33 -6.56
N ASN A 167 14.17 3.66 -5.38
CA ASN A 167 14.62 5.00 -5.02
C ASN A 167 16.04 4.98 -4.44
N SER A 168 16.61 6.16 -4.20
CA SER A 168 17.99 6.32 -3.70
C SER A 168 18.12 6.12 -2.18
N GLY A 169 17.02 6.05 -1.44
CA GLY A 169 16.98 6.12 0.02
C GLY A 169 17.29 7.50 0.59
N VAL A 170 17.60 8.49 -0.25
CA VAL A 170 17.96 9.84 0.19
C VAL A 170 16.82 10.80 -0.11
N LEU A 171 16.17 11.30 0.94
CA LEU A 171 15.06 12.23 0.83
C LEU A 171 15.52 13.59 0.32
N CYS A 172 14.65 14.26 -0.41
CA CYS A 172 14.82 15.68 -0.71
C CYS A 172 14.73 16.54 0.57
N PRO A 173 15.38 17.72 0.59
CA PRO A 173 15.07 18.74 1.58
C PRO A 173 13.57 19.08 1.56
N GLN A 174 12.95 19.18 2.73
CA GLN A 174 11.56 19.60 2.84
C GLN A 174 11.45 21.13 2.77
N PRO A 175 10.48 21.71 2.02
CA PRO A 175 10.18 23.13 2.09
C PRO A 175 9.57 23.46 3.46
N ARG A 176 9.62 24.74 3.85
CA ARG A 176 9.14 25.19 5.17
C ARG A 176 7.70 24.80 5.48
N ASP A 177 6.84 24.78 4.46
CA ASP A 177 5.41 24.48 4.60
C ASP A 177 5.07 23.01 4.29
N GLY A 178 6.08 22.16 4.06
CA GLY A 178 5.90 20.76 3.68
C GLY A 178 5.59 20.58 2.18
N TRP A 179 5.83 19.37 1.68
CA TRP A 179 5.66 19.05 0.26
C TRP A 179 4.20 18.78 -0.16
N HIS A 180 3.29 18.52 0.79
CA HIS A 180 1.90 18.05 0.54
C HIS A 180 1.81 16.92 -0.49
N CYS A 181 2.73 15.96 -0.41
CA CYS A 181 2.79 14.82 -1.30
C CYS A 181 2.05 13.60 -0.79
N LYS A 182 1.46 12.85 -1.73
CA LYS A 182 1.00 11.48 -1.47
C LYS A 182 2.12 10.43 -1.45
N HIS A 183 3.37 10.82 -1.71
CA HIS A 183 4.54 9.93 -1.70
C HIS A 183 5.76 10.60 -1.08
N GLN A 184 6.73 9.80 -0.65
CA GLN A 184 8.04 10.32 -0.27
C GLN A 184 8.77 10.85 -1.50
N VAL A 185 9.50 11.95 -1.34
CA VAL A 185 10.26 12.58 -2.42
C VAL A 185 11.74 12.28 -2.21
N TYR A 186 12.32 11.52 -3.13
CA TYR A 186 13.74 11.14 -3.08
C TYR A 186 14.56 11.95 -4.08
N ALA A 187 15.76 12.32 -3.66
CA ALA A 187 16.76 12.92 -4.52
C ALA A 187 17.50 11.86 -5.34
N ARG A 188 17.90 12.19 -6.56
CA ARG A 188 18.63 11.27 -7.44
C ARG A 188 19.79 11.98 -8.11
N ALA A 189 20.95 11.32 -8.20
CA ALA A 189 22.16 11.89 -8.80
C ALA A 189 21.97 12.48 -10.21
N VAL A 190 21.06 11.91 -11.00
CA VAL A 190 20.83 12.30 -12.40
C VAL A 190 19.88 13.50 -12.55
N VAL A 191 18.95 13.69 -11.61
CA VAL A 191 17.86 14.69 -11.74
C VAL A 191 17.74 15.64 -10.55
N GLY A 192 18.50 15.42 -9.48
CA GLY A 192 18.45 16.20 -8.25
C GLY A 192 17.21 15.90 -7.45
N CYS A 193 16.67 16.94 -6.82
CA CYS A 193 15.37 16.86 -6.20
C CYS A 193 14.27 17.15 -7.24
N SER A 194 13.51 16.13 -7.63
CA SER A 194 12.40 16.33 -8.56
C SER A 194 11.15 16.92 -7.90
N GLY A 195 11.06 16.88 -6.57
CA GLY A 195 9.90 17.39 -5.84
C GLY A 195 8.66 16.50 -6.01
N CYS A 196 7.50 17.10 -5.82
CA CYS A 196 6.21 16.44 -5.76
C CYS A 196 5.38 16.59 -7.03
N VAL A 197 4.93 15.47 -7.60
CA VAL A 197 4.01 15.49 -8.76
C VAL A 197 2.68 14.81 -8.50
N ILE A 198 2.51 14.16 -7.33
CA ILE A 198 1.22 13.64 -6.87
C ILE A 198 0.94 14.23 -5.50
N CYS A 199 -0.01 15.16 -5.48
CA CYS A 199 -0.34 15.96 -4.31
C CYS A 199 -1.49 15.36 -3.49
N GLU A 200 -1.55 15.76 -2.22
CA GLU A 200 -2.70 15.59 -1.34
C GLU A 200 -3.95 16.25 -1.95
N ASP A 201 -5.13 15.82 -1.49
CA ASP A 201 -6.39 16.34 -2.01
C ASP A 201 -6.51 17.85 -1.72
N GLY A 202 -6.96 18.61 -2.72
CA GLY A 202 -7.02 20.08 -2.65
C GLY A 202 -5.69 20.79 -2.93
N TYR A 203 -4.66 20.06 -3.38
CA TYR A 203 -3.39 20.60 -3.85
C TYR A 203 -3.12 20.19 -5.31
N LEU A 204 -2.38 21.03 -6.03
CA LEU A 204 -1.98 20.82 -7.41
C LEU A 204 -0.45 20.78 -7.57
N PRO A 205 0.07 19.83 -8.36
CA PRO A 205 1.49 19.78 -8.67
C PRO A 205 1.85 20.93 -9.62
N THR A 206 2.79 21.78 -9.18
CA THR A 206 3.16 23.01 -9.86
C THR A 206 4.68 23.11 -9.96
N SER A 207 5.18 23.52 -11.12
CA SER A 207 6.61 23.79 -11.30
C SER A 207 7.08 24.84 -10.31
N ASN A 208 8.16 24.55 -9.58
CA ASN A 208 8.73 25.45 -8.61
C ASN A 208 9.57 26.51 -9.34
N PRO A 209 9.19 27.80 -9.35
CA PRO A 209 9.96 28.84 -10.02
C PRO A 209 11.32 29.09 -9.36
N ASN A 210 11.52 28.65 -8.12
CA ASN A 210 12.80 28.73 -7.43
C ASN A 210 13.73 27.57 -7.78
N TYR A 211 13.23 26.49 -8.41
CA TYR A 211 14.07 25.41 -8.87
C TYR A 211 14.98 25.90 -9.99
N ARG A 212 16.30 25.86 -9.75
CA ARG A 212 17.30 26.30 -10.72
C ARG A 212 17.98 25.09 -11.31
N ARG A 213 18.09 25.07 -12.64
CA ARG A 213 19.09 24.24 -13.32
C ARG A 213 20.17 25.18 -13.82
N SER A 214 21.43 24.94 -13.47
CA SER A 214 22.50 25.78 -13.99
C SER A 214 22.47 25.70 -15.52
N ALA A 215 22.47 26.85 -16.19
CA ALA A 215 22.54 26.91 -17.65
C ALA A 215 23.90 26.38 -18.16
N ASP A 216 24.92 26.50 -17.33
CA ASP A 216 26.26 26.02 -17.62
C ASP A 216 26.43 24.56 -17.22
N LYS A 217 27.13 23.80 -18.08
CA LYS A 217 27.64 22.48 -17.73
C LYS A 217 28.73 22.62 -16.66
N VAL A 218 28.31 22.73 -15.41
CA VAL A 218 29.21 22.61 -14.26
C VAL A 218 29.67 21.15 -14.17
N THR A 219 30.98 20.93 -14.34
CA THR A 219 31.59 19.59 -14.33
C THR A 219 31.97 19.11 -12.93
N SER A 220 32.02 20.00 -11.94
CA SER A 220 32.23 19.63 -10.55
C SER A 220 31.01 18.88 -9.99
N THR A 221 31.26 18.00 -9.01
CA THR A 221 30.22 17.33 -8.23
C THR A 221 30.27 17.80 -6.79
N TYR A 222 29.13 17.72 -6.09
CA TYR A 222 29.05 17.90 -4.65
C TYR A 222 28.35 16.71 -4.00
N SER A 223 28.65 16.47 -2.72
CA SER A 223 28.04 15.40 -1.94
C SER A 223 26.77 15.90 -1.25
N TYR A 224 25.68 15.15 -1.37
CA TYR A 224 24.46 15.35 -0.59
C TYR A 224 24.02 14.03 0.02
N MET A 225 24.14 13.90 1.34
CA MET A 225 23.75 12.69 2.09
C MET A 225 24.26 11.37 1.48
N GLY A 226 25.49 11.39 0.95
CA GLY A 226 26.12 10.22 0.32
C GLY A 226 25.89 10.08 -1.19
N LEU A 227 25.00 10.88 -1.79
CA LEU A 227 24.85 10.98 -3.24
C LEU A 227 25.85 11.98 -3.82
N GLN A 228 26.50 11.61 -4.93
CA GLN A 228 27.31 12.52 -5.73
C GLN A 228 26.42 13.20 -6.78
N ILE A 229 26.20 14.50 -6.62
CA ILE A 229 25.33 15.29 -7.47
C ILE A 229 26.18 16.18 -8.38
N PRO A 230 25.93 16.18 -9.71
CA PRO A 230 26.50 17.17 -10.62
C PRO A 230 26.19 18.60 -10.15
N GLY A 231 27.17 19.49 -10.17
CA GLY A 231 27.02 20.89 -9.74
C GLY A 231 26.03 21.71 -10.59
N SER A 232 25.59 21.17 -11.73
CA SER A 232 24.54 21.76 -12.57
C SER A 232 23.11 21.43 -12.10
N ILE A 233 22.98 20.56 -11.09
CA ILE A 233 21.72 20.06 -10.56
C ILE A 233 21.51 20.61 -9.15
N ASP A 234 20.37 21.28 -8.96
CA ASP A 234 19.95 21.75 -7.65
C ASP A 234 19.24 20.64 -6.88
N ILE A 235 19.62 20.49 -5.61
CA ILE A 235 19.00 19.56 -4.66
C ILE A 235 18.29 20.29 -3.52
N THR A 236 18.52 21.60 -3.39
CA THR A 236 18.01 22.43 -2.28
C THR A 236 16.53 22.74 -2.43
N GLU A 237 16.09 22.89 -3.68
CA GLU A 237 14.69 23.06 -4.06
C GLU A 237 14.27 21.87 -4.93
N GLY A 238 13.05 21.40 -4.75
CA GLY A 238 12.46 20.39 -5.65
C GLY A 238 11.82 21.05 -6.87
N ARG A 239 11.95 20.38 -8.02
CA ARG A 239 11.44 20.89 -9.31
C ARG A 239 9.93 21.13 -9.34
N TYR A 240 9.16 20.28 -8.70
CA TYR A 240 7.70 20.43 -8.58
C TYR A 240 7.30 20.51 -7.12
N THR A 241 6.35 21.38 -6.78
CA THR A 241 5.79 21.54 -5.43
C THR A 241 4.27 21.37 -5.50
N CYS A 242 3.64 21.00 -4.39
CA CYS A 242 2.18 21.01 -4.30
C CYS A 242 1.69 22.32 -3.72
N ILE A 243 0.87 23.05 -4.48
CA ILE A 243 0.26 24.30 -4.04
C ILE A 243 -1.22 24.09 -3.78
N LYS A 244 -1.77 24.79 -2.80
CA LYS A 244 -3.19 24.68 -2.46
C LYS A 244 -4.07 25.28 -3.55
N GLY A 245 -5.09 24.54 -3.99
CA GLY A 245 -6.07 24.99 -4.97
C GLY A 245 -6.50 23.88 -5.94
N ASN A 246 -7.45 24.23 -6.81
CA ASN A 246 -7.99 23.31 -7.83
C ASN A 246 -7.77 23.84 -9.26
N THR A 247 -7.14 25.00 -9.41
CA THR A 247 -6.79 25.61 -10.71
C THR A 247 -5.36 26.12 -10.68
N CYS A 248 -4.68 26.11 -11.82
CA CYS A 248 -3.32 26.64 -11.90
C CYS A 248 -3.28 28.13 -11.51
N PRO A 249 -2.25 28.54 -10.76
CA PRO A 249 -2.09 29.92 -10.33
C PRO A 249 -1.82 30.82 -11.54
N ALA A 250 -2.06 32.12 -11.37
CA ALA A 250 -1.82 33.10 -12.41
C ALA A 250 -0.36 33.02 -12.91
N GLY A 251 -0.19 33.02 -14.23
CA GLY A 251 1.12 32.88 -14.88
C GLY A 251 1.54 31.44 -15.19
N PHE A 252 0.77 30.44 -14.74
CA PHE A 252 0.99 29.03 -15.07
C PHE A 252 -0.12 28.51 -15.99
N SER A 253 0.23 27.52 -16.81
CA SER A 253 -0.66 26.82 -17.72
C SER A 253 -0.81 25.36 -17.31
N ASN A 254 -1.97 24.76 -17.60
CA ASN A 254 -2.16 23.34 -17.36
C ASN A 254 -1.51 22.53 -18.49
N VAL A 255 -0.59 21.64 -18.13
CA VAL A 255 0.16 20.79 -19.06
C VAL A 255 0.03 19.34 -18.62
N THR A 256 -0.28 18.44 -19.55
CA THR A 256 -0.28 17.00 -19.29
C THR A 256 1.06 16.39 -19.71
N ARG A 257 1.77 15.75 -18.78
CA ARG A 257 2.99 14.97 -19.04
C ARG A 257 2.90 13.59 -18.41
N ASN A 258 3.12 12.53 -19.19
CA ASN A 258 3.09 11.14 -18.72
C ASN A 258 1.83 10.79 -17.91
N GLY A 259 0.67 11.30 -18.33
CA GLY A 259 -0.61 11.09 -17.64
C GLY A 259 -0.84 11.96 -16.40
N LEU A 260 0.12 12.79 -15.99
CA LEU A 260 -0.02 13.74 -14.88
C LEU A 260 -0.39 15.13 -15.42
N GLN A 261 -1.40 15.77 -14.80
CA GLN A 261 -1.70 17.18 -15.02
C GLN A 261 -0.82 18.02 -14.09
N LEU A 262 -0.10 18.98 -14.64
CA LEU A 262 0.86 19.83 -13.95
C LEU A 262 0.57 21.30 -14.27
N CYS A 263 0.89 22.20 -13.35
CA CYS A 263 0.93 23.64 -13.63
C CYS A 263 2.37 24.05 -13.99
N GLU A 264 2.60 24.41 -15.26
CA GLU A 264 3.90 24.86 -15.81
C GLU A 264 3.80 26.22 -16.48
#